data_AF-A0A5S5AC33-F1
#
_entry.id   AF-A0A5S5AC33-F1
#
_cell.length_a   1.000
_cell.length_b   1.000
_cell.length_c   1.000
_cell.angle_alpha   90.00
_cell.angle_beta   90.00
_cell.angle_gamma   90.00
#
_symmetry.space_group_name_H-M   'P 1'
#
loop_
_entity.id
_entity.type
_entity.pdbx_description
1 polymer ?
#
loop_
_entity_poly.entity_id
_entity_poly.type
_entity_poly.pdbx_seq_one_letter_code
_entity_poly.pdbx_strand_id
1 'polypeptide(L)'
;MLMKDLIEINKETCRLLWTIPNFSSESIPLTFSRLIFPPLSNGAIRRSEQEARFAFASVIERSTKYFYSVETPTKELYNFTGQKDISAQTDLTLYTFENKFIEQARVEFKAKNPPQEHISKDIEKLVKEKTTGNWFYLLENIDSGTLSSLVEKFKLAFDG
;
A
#
# COMPACT_ATOMS: atom_id res chain seq x y z
N MET A 1 -16.89 -7.33 8.21
CA MET A 1 -16.64 -8.04 6.93
C MET A 1 -15.44 -7.43 6.22
N LEU A 2 -15.47 -6.14 5.87
CA LEU A 2 -14.35 -5.40 5.25
C LEU A 2 -12.96 -5.65 5.87
N MET A 3 -12.81 -5.57 7.20
CA MET A 3 -11.51 -5.78 7.86
C MET A 3 -10.93 -7.19 7.60
N LYS A 4 -11.78 -8.23 7.57
CA LYS A 4 -11.34 -9.59 7.24
C LYS A 4 -10.90 -9.67 5.78
N ASP A 5 -11.67 -9.04 4.89
CA ASP A 5 -11.37 -9.00 3.46
C ASP A 5 -10.02 -8.29 3.22
N LEU A 6 -9.76 -7.14 3.87
CA LEU A 6 -8.49 -6.41 3.80
C LEU A 6 -7.29 -7.24 4.30
N ILE A 7 -7.45 -7.96 5.41
CA ILE A 7 -6.41 -8.85 5.93
C ILE A 7 -6.07 -9.93 4.90
N GLU A 8 -7.06 -10.53 4.26
CA GLU A 8 -6.80 -11.58 3.27
C GLU A 8 -6.19 -11.00 1.98
N ILE A 9 -6.66 -9.84 1.52
CA ILE A 9 -6.05 -9.13 0.39
C ILE A 9 -4.58 -8.81 0.69
N ASN A 10 -4.26 -8.31 1.89
CA ASN A 10 -2.89 -8.04 2.30
C ASN A 10 -2.03 -9.31 2.28
N LYS A 11 -2.53 -10.43 2.79
CA LYS A 11 -1.82 -11.72 2.78
C LYS A 11 -1.56 -12.23 1.36
N GLU A 12 -2.58 -12.22 0.50
CA GLU A 12 -2.44 -12.63 -0.89
C GLU A 12 -1.49 -11.69 -1.66
N THR A 13 -1.51 -10.40 -1.36
CA THR A 13 -0.56 -9.43 -1.92
C THR A 13 0.86 -9.78 -1.50
N CYS A 14 1.09 -10.08 -0.23
CA CYS A 14 2.40 -10.54 0.26
C CYS A 14 2.84 -11.85 -0.40
N ARG A 15 1.94 -12.84 -0.56
CA ARG A 15 2.24 -14.11 -1.25
C ARG A 15 2.63 -13.85 -2.70
N LEU A 16 1.90 -12.98 -3.39
CA LEU A 16 2.20 -12.61 -4.77
C LEU A 16 3.56 -11.90 -4.86
N LEU A 17 3.85 -10.94 -3.99
CA LEU A 17 5.14 -10.25 -3.95
C LEU A 17 6.34 -11.18 -3.74
N TRP A 18 6.15 -12.30 -3.05
CA TRP A 18 7.16 -13.35 -2.85
C TRP A 18 7.29 -14.32 -4.02
N THR A 19 6.26 -14.46 -4.84
CA THR A 19 6.18 -15.50 -5.90
C THR A 19 6.21 -14.93 -7.32
N ILE A 20 6.17 -13.60 -7.48
CA ILE A 20 6.31 -12.97 -8.79
C ILE A 20 7.65 -13.37 -9.42
N PRO A 21 7.64 -13.96 -10.62
CA PRO A 21 8.86 -14.27 -11.34
C PRO A 21 9.57 -12.98 -11.75
N ASN A 22 10.89 -13.11 -11.84
CA ASN A 22 11.80 -12.11 -12.35
C ASN A 22 12.36 -12.57 -13.70
N PHE A 23 13.21 -11.73 -14.30
CA PHE A 23 13.83 -12.00 -15.60
C PHE A 23 14.76 -13.23 -15.62
N SER A 24 15.13 -13.78 -14.47
CA SER A 24 15.92 -15.02 -14.33
C SER A 24 15.07 -16.25 -13.99
N SER A 25 13.74 -16.13 -13.96
CA SER A 25 12.87 -17.25 -13.55
C SER A 25 12.73 -18.27 -14.68
N GLU A 26 13.10 -19.53 -14.39
CA GLU A 26 13.05 -20.65 -15.34
C GLU A 26 11.65 -21.25 -15.51
N SER A 27 10.71 -20.89 -14.63
CA SER A 27 9.31 -21.31 -14.70
C SER A 27 8.37 -20.20 -14.25
N ILE A 28 7.16 -20.23 -14.81
CA ILE A 28 6.09 -19.28 -14.48
C ILE A 28 5.07 -20.00 -13.60
N PRO A 29 4.71 -19.48 -12.42
CA PRO A 29 3.68 -20.07 -11.58
C PRO A 29 2.32 -20.18 -12.33
N LEU A 30 1.55 -21.24 -12.08
CA LEU A 30 0.22 -21.39 -12.71
C LEU A 30 -0.77 -20.28 -12.32
N THR A 31 -0.54 -19.63 -11.17
CA THR A 31 -1.32 -18.50 -10.63
C THR A 31 -0.71 -17.14 -10.99
N PHE A 32 0.12 -17.10 -12.03
CA PHE A 32 0.89 -15.92 -12.42
C PHE A 32 -0.01 -14.71 -12.73
N SER A 33 0.22 -13.64 -11.98
CA SER A 33 -0.17 -12.30 -12.39
C SER A 33 0.66 -11.93 -13.62
N ARG A 34 0.12 -11.20 -14.60
CA ARG A 34 0.92 -10.70 -15.74
C ARG A 34 2.01 -9.69 -15.34
N LEU A 35 2.16 -9.41 -14.05
CA LEU A 35 3.18 -8.57 -13.44
C LEU A 35 4.53 -9.31 -13.33
N ILE A 36 5.58 -8.68 -13.84
CA ILE A 36 6.97 -9.11 -13.70
C ILE A 36 7.77 -8.02 -12.99
N PHE A 37 8.75 -8.41 -12.16
CA PHE A 37 9.62 -7.43 -11.50
C PHE A 37 10.94 -7.26 -12.23
N PRO A 38 11.30 -6.02 -12.60
CA PRO A 38 12.59 -5.76 -13.20
C PRO A 38 13.71 -5.98 -12.18
N PRO A 39 14.90 -6.43 -12.62
CA PRO A 39 16.07 -6.39 -11.77
C PRO A 39 16.49 -4.95 -11.52
N LEU A 40 17.09 -4.72 -10.35
CA LEU A 40 17.90 -3.55 -10.06
C LEU A 40 19.24 -3.66 -10.81
N SER A 41 19.98 -2.56 -10.88
CA SER A 41 21.30 -2.52 -11.53
C SER A 41 22.32 -3.51 -10.94
N ASN A 42 22.13 -3.91 -9.68
CA ASN A 42 22.95 -4.90 -8.98
C ASN A 42 22.41 -6.35 -9.11
N GLY A 43 21.39 -6.58 -9.95
CA GLY A 43 20.79 -7.90 -10.17
C GLY A 43 19.76 -8.34 -9.10
N ALA A 44 19.57 -7.57 -8.03
CA ALA A 44 18.53 -7.87 -7.04
C ALA A 44 17.13 -7.58 -7.61
N ILE A 45 16.09 -8.24 -7.08
CA ILE A 45 14.71 -8.00 -7.51
C ILE A 45 14.26 -6.61 -7.03
N ARG A 46 13.74 -5.77 -7.93
CA ARG A 46 13.17 -4.47 -7.55
C ARG A 46 11.87 -4.68 -6.77
N ARG A 47 11.85 -4.14 -5.55
CA ARG A 47 10.68 -4.08 -4.67
C ARG A 47 10.49 -2.65 -4.19
N SER A 48 9.41 -2.01 -4.63
CA SER A 48 9.04 -0.66 -4.21
C SER A 48 7.53 -0.54 -3.97
N GLU A 49 7.12 0.64 -3.50
CA GLU A 49 5.71 1.00 -3.33
C GLU A 49 4.91 0.78 -4.62
N GLN A 50 5.52 1.05 -5.78
CA GLN A 50 4.87 0.87 -7.07
C GLN A 50 4.60 -0.61 -7.39
N GLU A 51 5.60 -1.48 -7.20
CA GLU A 51 5.41 -2.92 -7.40
C GLU A 51 4.40 -3.51 -6.40
N ALA A 52 4.42 -3.05 -5.15
CA ALA A 52 3.42 -3.43 -4.15
C ALA A 52 2.00 -3.02 -4.56
N ARG A 53 1.83 -1.81 -5.10
CA ARG A 53 0.54 -1.31 -5.59
C ARG A 53 0.00 -2.15 -6.75
N PHE A 54 0.84 -2.51 -7.72
CA PHE A 54 0.43 -3.39 -8.82
C PHE A 54 0.12 -4.82 -8.36
N ALA A 55 0.90 -5.36 -7.41
CA ALA A 55 0.59 -6.66 -6.82
C ALA A 55 -0.78 -6.63 -6.11
N PHE A 56 -1.05 -5.58 -5.34
CA PHE A 56 -2.31 -5.37 -4.65
C PHE A 56 -3.49 -5.26 -5.65
N ALA A 57 -3.34 -4.45 -6.70
CA ALA A 57 -4.32 -4.34 -7.78
C ALA A 57 -4.61 -5.70 -8.43
N SER A 58 -3.58 -6.49 -8.71
CA SER A 58 -3.75 -7.84 -9.30
C SER A 58 -4.49 -8.81 -8.39
N VAL A 59 -4.36 -8.69 -7.06
CA VAL A 59 -5.16 -9.48 -6.11
C VAL A 59 -6.63 -9.06 -6.14
N ILE A 60 -6.89 -7.75 -6.17
CA ILE A 60 -8.26 -7.21 -6.26
C ILE A 60 -8.95 -7.76 -7.52
N GLU A 61 -8.32 -7.61 -8.69
CA GLU A 61 -8.88 -7.98 -9.99
C GLU A 61 -9.22 -9.46 -10.12
N ARG A 62 -8.43 -10.34 -9.48
CA ARG A 62 -8.55 -11.79 -9.65
C ARG A 62 -9.52 -12.44 -8.69
N SER A 63 -9.68 -11.88 -7.48
CA SER A 63 -10.19 -12.68 -6.36
C SER A 63 -11.05 -11.90 -5.38
N THR A 64 -11.52 -10.71 -5.75
CA THR A 64 -12.35 -9.90 -4.85
C THR A 64 -13.56 -9.27 -5.56
N LYS A 65 -14.47 -8.75 -4.75
CA LYS A 65 -15.65 -7.97 -5.19
C LYS A 65 -15.37 -6.46 -5.32
N TYR A 66 -14.15 -6.03 -4.98
CA TYR A 66 -13.83 -4.61 -4.87
C TYR A 66 -13.42 -4.03 -6.23
N PHE A 67 -13.82 -2.78 -6.45
CA PHE A 67 -13.26 -1.91 -7.49
C PHE A 67 -12.20 -1.01 -6.85
N TYR A 68 -11.36 -0.38 -7.66
CA TYR A 68 -10.34 0.55 -7.15
C TYR A 68 -10.07 1.75 -8.04
N SER A 69 -9.60 2.84 -7.44
CA SER A 69 -9.02 4.00 -8.13
C SER A 69 -7.61 4.27 -7.61
N VAL A 70 -6.75 4.86 -8.44
CA VAL A 70 -5.34 5.15 -8.13
C VAL A 70 -5.14 6.67 -8.03
N GLU A 71 -4.23 7.12 -7.16
CA GLU A 71 -3.95 8.56 -6.90
C GLU A 71 -5.25 9.35 -6.60
N THR A 72 -6.08 8.81 -5.72
CA THR A 72 -7.41 9.36 -5.43
C THR A 72 -7.27 10.63 -4.60
N PRO A 73 -7.79 11.78 -5.05
CA PRO A 73 -7.74 13.01 -4.27
C PRO A 73 -8.41 12.84 -2.90
N THR A 74 -7.80 13.43 -1.88
CA THR A 74 -8.38 13.47 -0.54
C THR A 74 -9.56 14.43 -0.49
N LYS A 75 -10.55 14.14 0.36
CA LYS A 75 -11.70 15.02 0.57
C LYS A 75 -11.37 16.12 1.55
N GLU A 76 -10.54 15.83 2.54
CA GLU A 76 -10.01 16.81 3.47
C GLU A 76 -8.82 17.56 2.87
N LEU A 77 -8.53 18.71 3.46
CA LEU A 77 -7.34 19.49 3.17
C LEU A 77 -6.30 19.32 4.26
N TYR A 78 -5.04 19.44 3.88
CA TYR A 78 -3.89 19.16 4.71
C TYR A 78 -2.89 20.31 4.63
N ASN A 79 -2.23 20.60 5.74
CA ASN A 79 -1.20 21.65 5.80
C ASN A 79 0.14 21.06 6.24
N PHE A 80 0.76 20.28 5.35
CA PHE A 80 2.00 19.58 5.65
C PHE A 80 3.22 20.50 5.81
N THR A 81 3.16 21.73 5.31
CA THR A 81 4.29 22.68 5.32
C THR A 81 4.04 23.93 6.17
N GLY A 82 2.86 24.06 6.78
CA GLY A 82 2.42 25.26 7.50
C GLY A 82 2.03 26.45 6.61
N GLN A 83 2.12 26.33 5.28
CA GLN A 83 1.92 27.45 4.36
C GLN A 83 0.49 27.57 3.83
N LYS A 84 -0.17 26.46 3.55
CA LYS A 84 -1.53 26.44 2.99
C LYS A 84 -2.16 25.05 3.10
N ASP A 85 -3.48 25.07 3.17
CA ASP A 85 -4.29 23.86 3.12
C ASP A 85 -4.40 23.39 1.66
N ILE A 86 -3.97 22.15 1.39
CA ILE A 86 -3.98 21.54 0.06
C ILE A 86 -4.65 20.17 0.10
N SER A 87 -5.31 19.80 -1.00
CA SER A 87 -5.72 18.40 -1.21
C SER A 87 -4.47 17.55 -1.44
N ALA A 88 -4.46 16.37 -0.83
CA ALA A 88 -3.45 15.35 -1.04
C ALA A 88 -4.02 14.23 -1.91
N GLN A 89 -3.25 13.16 -2.10
CA GLN A 89 -3.70 11.97 -2.81
C GLN A 89 -3.38 10.73 -1.99
N THR A 90 -4.31 9.79 -2.02
CA THR A 90 -4.10 8.43 -1.54
C THR A 90 -3.70 7.53 -2.70
N ASP A 91 -2.71 6.67 -2.47
CA ASP A 91 -2.18 5.78 -3.49
C ASP A 91 -3.27 4.93 -4.17
N LEU A 92 -4.17 4.33 -3.38
CA LEU A 92 -5.28 3.52 -3.89
C LEU A 92 -6.52 3.60 -2.99
N THR A 93 -7.71 3.62 -3.59
CA THR A 93 -8.99 3.58 -2.86
C THR A 93 -9.84 2.43 -3.35
N LEU A 94 -10.46 1.68 -2.43
CA LEU A 94 -11.34 0.54 -2.68
C LEU A 94 -12.81 0.95 -2.65
N TYR A 95 -13.61 0.35 -3.52
CA TYR A 95 -15.05 0.58 -3.61
C TYR A 95 -15.82 -0.74 -3.77
N THR A 96 -17.06 -0.75 -3.32
CA THR A 96 -18.08 -1.70 -3.80
C THR A 96 -19.07 -0.95 -4.70
N PHE A 97 -19.87 -1.70 -5.47
CA PHE A 97 -20.92 -1.12 -6.30
C PHE A 97 -22.31 -1.58 -5.82
N GLU A 98 -23.11 -0.63 -5.35
CA GLU A 98 -24.51 -0.83 -4.97
C GLU A 98 -25.33 0.32 -5.57
N ASN A 99 -25.69 0.21 -6.86
CA ASN A 99 -26.28 1.28 -7.70
C ASN A 99 -25.39 2.51 -7.92
N LYS A 100 -24.38 2.71 -7.07
CA LYS A 100 -23.28 3.67 -7.17
C LYS A 100 -22.02 3.09 -6.54
N PHE A 101 -20.86 3.65 -6.85
CA PHE A 101 -19.62 3.30 -6.15
C PHE A 101 -19.67 3.84 -4.71
N ILE A 102 -19.40 2.94 -3.76
CA ILE A 102 -19.33 3.26 -2.33
C ILE A 102 -17.92 2.99 -1.86
N GLU A 103 -17.23 4.03 -1.42
CA GLU A 103 -15.88 3.95 -0.85
C GLU A 103 -15.87 3.05 0.38
N GLN A 104 -14.89 2.15 0.42
CA GLN A 104 -14.74 1.15 1.48
C GLN A 104 -13.48 1.39 2.30
N ALA A 105 -12.34 1.60 1.62
CA ALA A 105 -11.06 1.77 2.28
C ALA A 105 -10.08 2.56 1.42
N ARG A 106 -9.12 3.21 2.08
CA ARG A 106 -7.98 3.89 1.47
C ARG A 106 -6.70 3.17 1.82
N VAL A 107 -5.80 3.07 0.85
CA VAL A 107 -4.56 2.32 0.96
C VAL A 107 -3.39 3.24 0.68
N GLU A 108 -2.43 3.29 1.59
CA GLU A 108 -1.14 3.94 1.40
C GLU A 108 -0.05 2.87 1.40
N PHE A 109 0.87 2.93 0.43
CA PHE A 109 1.97 1.99 0.32
C PHE A 109 3.25 2.67 0.78
N LYS A 110 4.00 1.97 1.64
CA LYS A 110 5.34 2.38 2.04
C LYS A 110 6.32 1.25 1.88
N ALA A 111 7.57 1.56 1.58
CA ALA A 111 8.63 0.56 1.45
C ALA A 111 9.93 1.05 2.08
N LYS A 112 10.83 0.11 2.40
CA LYS A 112 12.19 0.42 2.93
C LYS A 112 12.11 1.23 4.23
N ASN A 113 13.06 2.11 4.52
CA ASN A 113 13.06 2.91 5.74
C ASN A 113 12.67 4.38 5.45
N PRO A 114 11.37 4.72 5.33
CA PRO A 114 10.96 6.08 5.00
C PRO A 114 11.26 7.05 6.16
N PRO A 115 11.49 8.34 5.87
CA PRO A 115 11.59 9.38 6.90
C PRO A 115 10.33 9.45 7.77
N GLN A 116 10.46 9.91 9.03
CA GLN A 116 9.34 10.09 9.96
C GLN A 116 8.19 10.88 9.33
N GLU A 117 8.52 12.01 8.70
CA GLU A 117 7.53 12.91 8.11
C GLU A 117 6.67 12.23 7.02
N HIS A 118 7.20 11.24 6.30
CA HIS A 118 6.42 10.52 5.29
C HIS A 118 5.36 9.64 5.97
N ILE A 119 5.75 8.95 7.05
CA ILE A 119 4.81 8.14 7.84
C ILE A 119 3.75 9.03 8.48
N SER A 120 4.14 10.15 9.10
CA SER A 120 3.19 11.10 9.69
C SER A 120 2.16 11.60 8.67
N LYS A 121 2.59 11.98 7.46
CA LYS A 121 1.68 12.43 6.39
C LYS A 121 0.69 11.33 5.97
N ASP A 122 1.14 10.09 5.84
CA ASP A 122 0.24 8.98 5.48
C ASP A 122 -0.79 8.69 6.57
N ILE A 123 -0.36 8.65 7.83
CA ILE A 123 -1.26 8.39 8.96
C ILE A 123 -2.27 9.51 9.10
N GLU A 124 -1.85 10.77 8.95
CA GLU A 124 -2.75 11.92 8.94
C GLU A 124 -3.81 11.79 7.83
N LYS A 125 -3.39 11.46 6.58
CA LYS A 125 -4.32 11.20 5.46
C LYS A 125 -5.32 10.09 5.77
N LEU A 126 -4.84 8.95 6.29
CA LEU A 126 -5.71 7.79 6.54
C LEU A 126 -6.69 8.03 7.69
N VAL A 127 -6.28 8.74 8.75
CA VAL A 127 -7.10 8.98 9.93
C VAL A 127 -8.12 10.09 9.70
N LYS A 128 -7.75 11.18 9.01
CA LYS A 128 -8.64 12.35 8.81
C LYS A 128 -9.83 12.08 7.89
N GLU A 129 -9.71 11.18 6.92
CA GLU A 129 -10.72 10.95 5.89
C GLU A 129 -11.97 10.18 6.37
N LYS A 130 -12.07 9.85 7.67
CA LYS A 130 -13.22 9.17 8.30
C LYS A 130 -13.65 7.90 7.54
N THR A 131 -12.70 7.22 6.93
CA THR A 131 -12.85 5.98 6.17
C THR A 131 -11.89 4.92 6.73
N THR A 132 -12.01 3.67 6.28
CA THR A 132 -11.07 2.64 6.72
C THR A 132 -9.71 2.87 6.06
N GLY A 133 -8.66 3.09 6.86
CA GLY A 133 -7.29 3.17 6.36
C GLY A 133 -6.57 1.83 6.39
N ASN A 134 -5.85 1.51 5.31
CA ASN A 134 -4.94 0.37 5.20
C ASN A 134 -3.54 0.90 4.87
N TRP A 135 -2.64 0.87 5.84
CA TRP A 135 -1.26 1.23 5.60
C TRP A 135 -0.45 -0.04 5.30
N PHE A 136 -0.08 -0.24 4.04
CA PHE A 136 0.62 -1.42 3.57
C PHE A 136 2.12 -1.14 3.50
N TYR A 137 2.92 -1.96 4.20
CA TYR A 137 4.35 -1.73 4.30
C TYR A 137 5.21 -2.91 3.89
N LEU A 138 6.09 -2.63 2.93
CA LEU A 138 7.01 -3.60 2.37
C LEU A 138 8.39 -3.49 3.02
N LEU A 139 8.68 -4.48 3.87
CA LEU A 139 9.99 -4.69 4.48
C LEU A 139 10.90 -5.50 3.55
N GLU A 140 12.09 -4.99 3.23
CA GLU A 140 13.10 -5.76 2.49
C GLU A 140 13.73 -6.84 3.35
N ASN A 141 14.07 -6.50 4.60
CA ASN A 141 14.58 -7.39 5.63
C ASN A 141 13.98 -7.01 6.98
N ILE A 142 13.78 -7.99 7.86
CA ILE A 142 13.27 -7.77 9.22
C ILE A 142 14.37 -8.18 10.19
N ASP A 143 14.94 -7.20 10.89
CA ASP A 143 15.67 -7.40 12.13
C ASP A 143 14.95 -6.71 13.30
N SER A 144 15.42 -6.97 14.52
CA SER A 144 14.83 -6.40 15.74
C SER A 144 14.89 -4.87 15.78
N GLY A 145 15.90 -4.27 15.12
CA GLY A 145 16.05 -2.81 15.03
C GLY A 145 15.03 -2.17 14.08
N THR A 146 14.75 -2.84 12.96
CA THR A 146 13.83 -2.37 11.92
C THR A 146 12.40 -2.26 12.43
N LEU A 147 11.91 -3.31 13.12
CA LEU A 147 10.56 -3.27 13.73
C LEU A 147 10.46 -2.23 14.84
N SER A 148 11.48 -2.13 15.70
CA SER A 148 11.48 -1.17 16.80
C SER A 148 11.45 0.27 16.30
N SER A 149 12.30 0.60 15.31
CA SER A 149 12.31 1.92 14.68
C SER A 149 10.98 2.24 14.02
N LEU A 150 10.38 1.28 13.30
CA LEU A 150 9.07 1.49 12.68
C LEU A 150 8.00 1.79 13.72
N VAL A 151 7.91 0.99 14.79
CA VAL A 151 6.93 1.17 15.86
C VAL A 151 7.09 2.53 16.54
N GLU A 152 8.32 2.98 16.76
CA GLU A 152 8.60 4.31 17.31
C GLU A 152 8.07 5.42 16.37
N LYS A 153 8.33 5.30 15.06
CA LYS A 153 7.83 6.26 14.08
C LYS A 153 6.31 6.33 14.03
N PHE A 154 5.65 5.19 14.21
CA PHE A 154 4.19 5.11 14.31
C PHE A 154 3.64 5.82 15.53
N LYS A 155 4.25 5.61 16.71
CA LYS A 155 3.84 6.30 17.94
C LYS A 155 3.92 7.81 17.75
N LEU A 156 5.05 8.29 17.23
CA LEU A 156 5.24 9.71 16.92
C LEU A 156 4.22 10.26 15.92
N ALA A 157 3.76 9.44 14.97
CA ALA A 157 2.75 9.84 14.00
C ALA A 157 1.32 9.93 14.58
N PHE A 158 1.02 9.19 15.65
CA PHE A 158 -0.28 9.24 16.34
C PHE A 158 -0.32 10.24 17.50
N ASP A 159 0.83 10.58 18.09
CA ASP A 159 0.94 11.51 19.22
C ASP A 159 1.00 13.00 18.82
N GLY A 160 1.18 13.29 17.52
CA GLY A 160 1.22 14.65 16.95
C GLY A 160 -0.13 15.10 16.40
#